data_AF-A0A8C4ZLP8-F1
#
_entry.id   AF-A0A8C4ZLP8-F1
#
_cell.length_a   1.000
_cell.length_b   1.000
_cell.length_c   1.000
_cell.angle_alpha   90.00
_cell.angle_beta   90.00
_cell.angle_gamma   90.00
#
_symmetry.space_group_name_H-M   'P 1'
#
loop_
_entity.id
_entity.type
_entity.pdbx_description
1 polymer ?
#
loop_
_entity_poly.entity_id
_entity_poly.type
_entity_poly.pdbx_seq_one_letter_code
_entity_poly.pdbx_strand_id
1 'polypeptide(L)'
;MALSLVCLLRPVLGHALVRQLSCPRVLTTARVTTPLLTHQNPQLTPTFARFYATKKAKGGQAAKVNINSALVEDIIDLDEVKGDMTAVLNTLKDDFTRSLSIRTSPGALDHIVVTTPDGKFPLNQLGQVSMKSPQLIVVNMTSSPELRALRESSLKLNPEVDGAIIKVPLPKVTREHRENLGKLAKQLSNKAKDSLRRVRSNAVTQVKKAKEETSEDTIRLLEKQLQQMADNMAIDIDKQLASKTKELLG
;
A
#
# COMPACT_ATOMS: atom_id res chain seq x y z
N MET A 1 51.30 -14.54 -13.74
CA MET A 1 51.85 -14.14 -15.05
C MET A 1 50.67 -14.16 -16.03
N ALA A 2 49.81 -13.15 -16.05
CA ALA A 2 49.93 -11.82 -16.69
C ALA A 2 48.85 -11.77 -17.80
N LEU A 3 47.79 -10.98 -17.61
CA LEU A 3 47.52 -9.71 -18.33
C LEU A 3 47.11 -9.95 -19.81
N SER A 4 45.82 -9.88 -20.17
CA SER A 4 45.04 -8.66 -20.51
C SER A 4 45.54 -7.89 -21.75
N LEU A 5 44.65 -7.63 -22.73
CA LEU A 5 44.46 -6.39 -23.54
C LEU A 5 43.73 -6.76 -24.85
N VAL A 6 42.45 -6.41 -25.04
CA VAL A 6 41.91 -5.09 -25.48
C VAL A 6 42.27 -4.77 -26.94
N CYS A 7 41.24 -4.76 -27.81
CA CYS A 7 40.96 -3.75 -28.86
C CYS A 7 40.07 -4.38 -29.93
N LEU A 8 38.84 -3.90 -30.09
CA LEU A 8 38.30 -3.53 -31.40
C LEU A 8 37.08 -2.62 -31.20
N LEU A 9 37.21 -1.45 -31.81
CA LEU A 9 36.41 -0.25 -31.68
C LEU A 9 34.95 -0.45 -32.13
N ARG A 10 34.02 0.19 -31.41
CA ARG A 10 32.71 0.62 -31.94
C ARG A 10 32.60 2.14 -31.86
N PRO A 11 32.11 2.82 -32.91
CA PRO A 11 32.12 4.27 -32.99
C PRO A 11 30.93 4.92 -32.28
N VAL A 12 31.25 6.07 -31.70
CA VAL A 12 30.38 7.09 -31.10
C VAL A 12 29.76 7.94 -32.20
N LEU A 13 28.45 8.22 -32.14
CA LEU A 13 27.85 9.54 -32.44
C LEU A 13 26.31 9.45 -32.39
N GLY A 14 25.73 10.12 -31.40
CA GLY A 14 24.27 10.20 -31.23
C GLY A 14 23.86 11.01 -30.01
N HIS A 15 24.31 12.27 -29.90
CA HIS A 15 23.78 13.20 -28.91
C HIS A 15 22.80 14.16 -29.58
N ALA A 16 21.51 13.89 -29.40
CA ALA A 16 20.43 14.78 -29.75
C ALA A 16 20.21 15.82 -28.62
N LEU A 17 20.51 17.06 -28.97
CA LEU A 17 19.97 18.34 -28.49
C LEU A 17 18.91 18.31 -27.36
N VAL A 18 19.30 18.77 -26.17
CA VAL A 18 18.38 19.35 -25.18
C VAL A 18 18.60 20.86 -25.18
N ARG A 19 17.62 21.58 -25.72
CA ARG A 19 17.58 23.04 -25.82
C ARG A 19 16.94 23.58 -24.53
N GLN A 20 17.75 23.99 -23.55
CA GLN A 20 17.27 24.76 -22.40
C GLN A 20 17.08 26.22 -22.83
N LEU A 21 15.86 26.75 -22.67
CA LEU A 21 15.58 28.17 -22.78
C LEU A 21 15.62 28.79 -21.39
N SER A 22 16.68 29.55 -21.15
CA SER A 22 16.89 30.42 -19.99
C SER A 22 16.17 31.74 -20.22
N CYS A 23 15.25 32.13 -19.34
CA CYS A 23 14.65 33.47 -19.33
C CYS A 23 15.62 34.47 -18.68
N PRO A 24 15.78 35.70 -19.21
CA PRO A 24 16.63 36.71 -18.58
C PRO A 24 15.86 37.50 -17.51
N ARG A 25 16.52 37.68 -16.35
CA ARG A 25 16.19 38.69 -15.34
C ARG A 25 16.57 40.07 -15.87
N VAL A 26 15.66 41.03 -15.80
CA VAL A 26 15.96 42.46 -15.95
C VAL A 26 15.81 43.12 -14.58
N LEU A 27 16.94 43.63 -14.08
CA LEU A 27 17.05 44.60 -13.00
C LEU A 27 16.89 45.99 -13.60
N THR A 28 15.96 46.79 -13.08
CA THR A 28 15.99 48.24 -13.30
C THR A 28 15.72 48.94 -11.97
N THR A 29 16.73 49.66 -11.51
CA THR A 29 16.70 50.64 -10.43
C THR A 29 16.10 51.95 -10.96
N ALA A 30 15.14 52.56 -10.26
CA ALA A 30 14.93 54.01 -10.34
C ALA A 30 14.17 54.51 -9.10
N ARG A 31 14.75 55.54 -8.47
CA ARG A 31 14.32 56.23 -7.26
C ARG A 31 13.78 57.59 -7.70
N VAL A 32 12.50 57.91 -7.52
CA VAL A 32 11.99 59.29 -7.65
C VAL A 32 10.79 59.50 -6.71
N THR A 33 11.06 60.30 -5.67
CA THR A 33 10.34 61.50 -5.22
C THR A 33 8.81 61.46 -5.04
N THR A 34 8.39 61.69 -3.79
CA THR A 34 7.05 62.09 -3.33
C THR A 34 6.53 63.38 -3.99
N PRO A 35 5.20 63.48 -4.20
CA PRO A 35 4.52 64.70 -3.76
C PRO A 35 3.19 64.44 -3.02
N LEU A 36 2.77 65.50 -2.32
CA LEU A 36 1.65 65.65 -1.41
C LEU A 36 0.25 65.47 -2.02
N LEU A 37 -0.63 64.94 -1.17
CA LEU A 37 -2.06 65.18 -0.99
C LEU A 37 -2.85 65.82 -2.14
N THR A 38 -3.76 65.03 -2.70
CA THR A 38 -5.07 65.51 -3.17
C THR A 38 -6.18 64.58 -2.71
N HIS A 39 -7.13 65.19 -2.01
CA HIS A 39 -8.39 64.65 -1.56
C HIS A 39 -9.22 64.17 -2.76
N GLN A 40 -9.51 62.87 -2.85
CA GLN A 40 -10.71 62.36 -3.50
C GLN A 40 -11.03 60.94 -2.99
N ASN A 41 -12.20 60.86 -2.36
CA ASN A 41 -12.83 59.66 -1.82
C ASN A 41 -13.19 58.68 -2.96
N PRO A 42 -12.61 57.46 -3.02
CA PRO A 42 -13.12 56.43 -3.91
C PRO A 42 -14.21 55.65 -3.17
N GLN A 43 -15.44 55.87 -3.61
CA GLN A 43 -16.64 55.10 -3.28
C GLN A 43 -16.32 53.60 -3.23
N LEU A 44 -16.51 52.97 -2.07
CA LEU A 44 -16.46 51.53 -1.89
C LEU A 44 -17.50 50.88 -2.80
N THR A 45 -17.05 50.24 -3.88
CA THR A 45 -17.93 49.37 -4.65
C THR A 45 -18.19 48.11 -3.81
N PRO A 46 -19.46 47.74 -3.55
CA PRO A 46 -19.74 46.50 -2.86
C PRO A 46 -19.43 45.36 -3.82
N THR A 47 -18.31 44.66 -3.58
CA THR A 47 -18.06 43.36 -4.21
C THR A 47 -19.10 42.38 -3.68
N PHE A 48 -20.13 42.13 -4.48
CA PHE A 48 -21.09 41.07 -4.23
C PHE A 48 -20.35 39.72 -4.33
N ALA A 49 -19.90 39.20 -3.18
CA ALA A 49 -19.43 37.83 -3.08
C ALA A 49 -20.62 36.90 -3.35
N ARG A 50 -20.63 36.23 -4.51
CA ARG A 50 -21.53 35.10 -4.75
C ARG A 50 -21.13 33.97 -3.82
N PHE A 51 -21.82 33.84 -2.70
CA PHE A 51 -21.78 32.63 -1.90
C PHE A 51 -22.42 31.50 -2.71
N TYR A 52 -21.58 30.63 -3.27
CA TYR A 52 -22.07 29.37 -3.84
C TYR A 52 -22.72 28.57 -2.73
N ALA A 53 -24.00 28.23 -2.92
CA ALA A 53 -24.72 27.35 -2.00
C ALA A 53 -23.97 26.02 -1.89
N THR A 54 -23.42 25.73 -0.72
CA THR A 54 -22.94 24.39 -0.41
C THR A 54 -24.19 23.51 -0.34
N LYS A 55 -24.34 22.63 -1.33
CA LYS A 55 -25.39 21.62 -1.34
C LYS A 55 -25.25 20.83 -0.04
N LYS A 56 -26.22 20.99 0.88
CA LYS A 56 -26.34 20.15 2.09
C LYS A 56 -26.15 18.71 1.65
N ALA A 57 -25.08 18.07 2.13
CA ALA A 57 -24.86 16.66 1.91
C ALA A 57 -26.01 15.92 2.59
N LYS A 58 -27.03 15.57 1.80
CA LYS A 58 -28.10 14.69 2.23
C LYS A 58 -27.42 13.33 2.39
N GLY A 59 -27.02 13.01 3.61
CA GLY A 59 -26.61 11.67 4.03
C GLY A 59 -27.83 10.75 3.91
N GLY A 60 -28.21 10.43 2.67
CA GLY A 60 -29.15 9.38 2.40
C GLY A 60 -28.40 8.08 2.61
N GLN A 61 -28.76 7.35 3.68
CA GLN A 61 -28.55 5.90 3.66
C GLN A 61 -29.16 5.40 2.35
N ALA A 62 -28.32 4.79 1.51
CA ALA A 62 -28.78 4.19 0.27
C ALA A 62 -29.91 3.22 0.65
N ALA A 63 -31.11 3.50 0.16
CA ALA A 63 -32.27 2.65 0.41
C ALA A 63 -31.87 1.21 0.11
N LYS A 64 -32.04 0.32 1.10
CA LYS A 64 -31.76 -1.11 0.97
C LYS A 64 -32.56 -1.60 -0.23
N VAL A 65 -31.87 -1.86 -1.34
CA VAL A 65 -32.49 -2.26 -2.60
C VAL A 65 -33.02 -3.68 -2.35
N ASN A 66 -34.32 -3.77 -2.08
CA ASN A 66 -35.01 -5.03 -1.88
C ASN A 66 -35.44 -5.54 -3.25
N ILE A 67 -34.66 -6.46 -3.84
CA ILE A 67 -35.02 -7.14 -5.09
C ILE A 67 -35.50 -8.54 -4.74
N ASN A 68 -36.52 -9.02 -5.47
CA ASN A 68 -36.92 -10.42 -5.46
C ASN A 68 -35.73 -11.26 -5.95
N SER A 69 -35.15 -12.06 -5.05
CA SER A 69 -33.95 -12.89 -5.28
C SER A 69 -34.10 -13.81 -6.50
N ALA A 70 -35.29 -14.36 -6.71
CA ALA A 70 -35.57 -15.33 -7.76
C ALA A 70 -35.41 -14.79 -9.21
N LEU A 71 -35.62 -13.49 -9.45
CA LEU A 71 -35.43 -12.90 -10.80
C LEU A 71 -33.98 -12.52 -11.09
N VAL A 72 -33.13 -12.55 -10.07
CA VAL A 72 -31.72 -12.12 -10.16
C VAL A 72 -30.79 -13.31 -10.40
N GLU A 73 -31.13 -14.46 -9.82
CA GLU A 73 -30.38 -15.72 -9.94
C GLU A 73 -30.22 -16.19 -11.40
N ASP A 74 -31.22 -15.95 -12.27
CA ASP A 74 -31.13 -16.34 -13.69
C ASP A 74 -30.16 -15.49 -14.53
N ILE A 75 -29.78 -14.29 -14.05
CA ILE A 75 -28.98 -13.32 -14.81
C ILE A 75 -27.53 -13.30 -14.32
N ILE A 76 -27.35 -13.28 -13.00
CA ILE A 76 -26.03 -13.25 -12.38
C ILE A 76 -26.09 -13.78 -10.95
N ASP A 77 -25.13 -14.65 -10.62
CA ASP A 77 -24.94 -15.15 -9.27
C ASP A 77 -24.33 -14.06 -8.38
N LEU A 78 -25.20 -13.32 -7.68
CA LEU A 78 -24.76 -12.27 -6.75
C LEU A 78 -23.86 -12.80 -5.64
N ASP A 79 -24.02 -14.06 -5.26
CA ASP A 79 -23.22 -14.69 -4.21
C ASP A 79 -21.81 -15.05 -4.70
N GLU A 80 -21.64 -15.39 -5.99
CA GLU A 80 -20.31 -15.55 -6.60
C GLU A 80 -19.57 -14.21 -6.60
N VAL A 81 -20.23 -13.14 -7.04
CA VAL A 81 -19.64 -11.79 -7.05
C VAL A 81 -19.27 -11.33 -5.63
N LYS A 82 -20.09 -11.63 -4.62
CA LYS A 82 -19.72 -11.40 -3.21
C LYS A 82 -18.49 -12.22 -2.83
N GLY A 83 -18.45 -13.50 -3.20
CA GLY A 83 -17.31 -14.39 -2.99
C GLY A 83 -16.01 -13.78 -3.53
N ASP A 84 -16.01 -13.35 -4.78
CA ASP A 84 -14.86 -12.69 -5.41
C ASP A 84 -14.43 -11.40 -4.70
N MET A 85 -15.40 -10.55 -4.31
CA MET A 85 -15.10 -9.34 -3.56
C MET A 85 -14.49 -9.66 -2.18
N THR A 86 -14.98 -10.68 -1.49
CA THR A 86 -14.40 -11.13 -0.21
C THR A 86 -13.02 -11.77 -0.38
N ALA A 87 -12.77 -12.45 -1.50
CA ALA A 87 -11.45 -12.98 -1.83
C ALA A 87 -10.43 -11.84 -1.97
N VAL A 88 -10.80 -10.72 -2.60
CA VAL A 88 -9.95 -9.52 -2.68
C VAL A 88 -9.61 -8.98 -1.28
N LEU A 89 -10.58 -8.95 -0.36
CA LEU A 89 -10.33 -8.55 1.03
C LEU A 89 -9.40 -9.52 1.77
N ASN A 90 -9.53 -10.83 1.54
CA ASN A 90 -8.68 -11.82 2.18
C ASN A 90 -7.23 -11.71 1.68
N THR A 91 -7.03 -11.59 0.37
CA THR A 91 -5.70 -11.33 -0.22
C THR A 91 -5.06 -10.07 0.36
N LEU A 92 -5.83 -8.99 0.56
CA LEU A 92 -5.31 -7.77 1.19
C LEU A 92 -4.86 -8.00 2.64
N LYS A 93 -5.61 -8.77 3.43
CA LYS A 93 -5.23 -9.13 4.82
C LYS A 93 -3.95 -9.95 4.86
N ASP A 94 -3.80 -10.90 3.93
CA ASP A 94 -2.61 -11.73 3.82
C ASP A 94 -1.39 -10.90 3.42
N ASP A 95 -1.55 -10.02 2.44
CA ASP A 95 -0.50 -9.08 2.01
C ASP A 95 -0.05 -8.16 3.15
N PHE A 96 -0.99 -7.67 3.96
CA PHE A 96 -0.69 -6.87 5.14
C PHE A 96 0.08 -7.67 6.19
N THR A 97 -0.35 -8.90 6.48
CA THR A 97 0.30 -9.76 7.47
C THR A 97 1.73 -10.13 7.06
N ARG A 98 1.94 -10.36 5.76
CA ARG A 98 3.23 -10.74 5.20
C ARG A 98 4.20 -9.55 5.09
N SER A 99 3.71 -8.39 4.68
CA SER A 99 4.57 -7.28 4.25
C SER A 99 4.72 -6.14 5.26
N LEU A 100 3.76 -5.97 6.17
CA LEU A 100 3.67 -4.79 7.04
C LEU A 100 4.03 -5.07 8.50
N SER A 101 4.91 -6.03 8.78
CA SER A 101 5.34 -6.30 10.16
C SER A 101 6.42 -5.32 10.62
N ILE A 102 6.15 -4.57 11.69
CA ILE A 102 7.13 -3.70 12.36
C ILE A 102 8.07 -4.53 13.26
N ARG A 103 7.53 -5.62 13.81
CA ARG A 103 8.21 -6.44 14.81
C ARG A 103 8.67 -7.72 14.13
N THR A 104 9.91 -8.11 14.39
CA THR A 104 10.34 -9.47 14.08
C THR A 104 9.66 -10.39 15.08
N SER A 105 8.69 -11.17 14.61
CA SER A 105 8.12 -12.26 15.41
C SER A 105 9.20 -13.32 15.61
N PRO A 106 9.18 -14.08 16.73
CA PRO A 106 10.09 -15.20 16.91
C PRO A 106 10.01 -16.20 15.73
N GLY A 107 8.82 -16.38 15.15
CA GLY A 107 8.61 -17.22 13.98
C GLY A 107 9.33 -16.78 12.70
N ALA A 108 9.79 -15.53 12.61
CA ALA A 108 10.61 -15.09 11.48
C ALA A 108 11.97 -15.82 11.41
N LEU A 109 12.46 -16.35 12.54
CA LEU A 109 13.71 -17.10 12.61
C LEU A 109 13.52 -18.61 12.32
N ASP A 110 12.29 -19.12 12.37
CA ASP A 110 12.00 -20.55 12.24
C ASP A 110 12.32 -21.09 10.84
N HIS A 111 12.22 -20.25 9.80
CA HIS A 111 12.52 -20.60 8.42
C HIS A 111 14.03 -20.62 8.10
N ILE A 112 14.88 -20.20 9.03
CA ILE A 112 16.34 -20.19 8.81
C ILE A 112 16.85 -21.63 8.91
N VAL A 113 17.49 -22.08 7.83
CA VAL A 113 18.13 -23.40 7.78
C VAL A 113 19.54 -23.30 8.34
N VAL A 114 19.83 -24.08 9.38
CA VAL A 114 21.14 -24.17 10.01
C VAL A 114 21.81 -25.47 9.56
N THR A 115 23.09 -25.37 9.21
CA THR A 115 23.90 -26.55 8.91
C THR A 115 24.52 -27.04 10.21
N THR A 116 24.29 -28.30 10.52
CA THR A 116 24.89 -29.05 11.63
C THR A 116 25.71 -30.21 11.07
N PRO A 117 26.59 -30.83 11.86
CA PRO A 117 27.36 -32.00 11.42
C PRO A 117 26.47 -33.14 10.89
N ASP A 118 25.28 -33.28 11.44
CA ASP A 118 24.30 -34.32 11.08
C ASP A 118 23.45 -33.98 9.83
N GLY A 119 23.60 -32.76 9.29
CA GLY A 119 22.82 -32.28 8.15
C GLY A 119 22.21 -30.89 8.36
N LYS A 120 21.38 -30.47 7.39
CA LYS A 120 20.70 -29.17 7.38
C LYS A 120 19.31 -29.30 7.97
N PHE A 121 19.03 -28.54 9.02
CA PHE A 121 17.72 -28.54 9.69
C PHE A 121 17.22 -27.10 9.91
N PRO A 122 15.90 -26.87 9.91
CA PRO A 122 15.34 -25.58 10.31
C PRO A 122 15.60 -25.31 11.79
N LEU A 123 15.78 -24.04 12.15
CA LEU A 123 16.12 -23.62 13.51
C LEU A 123 15.11 -24.13 14.56
N ASN A 124 13.82 -24.20 14.19
CA ASN A 124 12.74 -24.67 15.07
C ASN A 124 12.93 -26.13 15.55
N GLN A 125 13.63 -26.97 14.78
CA GLN A 125 13.90 -28.37 15.18
C GLN A 125 15.12 -28.50 16.10
N LEU A 126 16.04 -27.54 16.04
CA LEU A 126 17.31 -27.57 16.78
C LEU A 126 17.22 -26.88 18.14
N GLY A 127 16.22 -26.03 18.34
CA GLY A 127 16.08 -25.27 19.56
C GLY A 127 14.75 -24.54 19.70
N GLN A 128 14.52 -24.03 20.91
CA GLN A 128 13.34 -23.24 21.23
C GLN A 128 13.63 -21.75 21.04
N VAL A 129 12.87 -21.08 20.17
CA VAL A 129 12.93 -19.64 19.98
C VAL A 129 11.98 -18.94 20.95
N SER A 130 12.51 -18.02 21.75
CA SER A 130 11.73 -17.26 22.73
C SER A 130 12.06 -15.77 22.65
N MET A 131 11.06 -14.91 22.82
CA MET A 131 11.27 -13.46 22.81
C MET A 131 11.38 -12.97 24.26
N LYS A 132 12.57 -12.52 24.67
CA LYS A 132 12.81 -11.98 26.03
C LYS A 132 12.47 -10.49 26.12
N SER A 133 12.74 -9.74 25.05
CA SER A 133 12.43 -8.32 24.91
C SER A 133 12.14 -8.03 23.44
N PRO A 134 11.38 -6.97 23.08
CA PRO A 134 11.15 -6.62 21.67
C PRO A 134 12.42 -6.37 20.84
N GLN A 135 13.56 -6.13 21.51
CA GLN A 135 14.87 -5.92 20.88
C GLN A 135 15.80 -7.12 21.04
N LEU A 136 15.40 -8.18 21.76
CA LEU A 136 16.25 -9.32 22.05
C LEU A 136 15.46 -10.63 21.94
N ILE A 137 15.77 -11.40 20.91
CA ILE A 137 15.31 -12.78 20.78
C ILE A 137 16.38 -13.70 21.38
N VAL A 138 15.92 -14.72 22.09
CA VAL A 138 16.75 -15.72 22.73
C VAL A 138 16.42 -17.08 22.14
N VAL A 139 17.41 -17.73 21.57
CA VAL A 139 17.28 -19.08 21.02
C VAL A 139 18.04 -20.04 21.93
N ASN A 140 17.32 -20.98 22.53
CA ASN A 140 17.89 -22.03 23.35
C ASN A 140 18.13 -23.24 22.45
N MET A 141 19.39 -23.58 22.19
CA MET A 141 19.75 -24.68 21.29
C MET A 141 20.25 -25.88 22.08
N THR A 142 19.88 -27.08 21.63
CA THR A 142 20.29 -28.33 22.27
C THR A 142 21.72 -28.72 21.87
N SER A 143 22.22 -28.21 20.75
CA SER A 143 23.57 -28.48 20.21
C SER A 143 24.32 -27.19 19.88
N SER A 144 25.66 -27.28 19.80
CA SER A 144 26.54 -26.13 19.52
C SER A 144 26.26 -25.56 18.11
N PRO A 145 25.82 -24.28 17.98
CA PRO A 145 25.43 -23.70 16.70
C PRO A 145 26.62 -23.34 15.80
N GLU A 146 26.47 -23.53 14.49
CA GLU A 146 27.17 -22.69 13.52
C GLU A 146 26.48 -21.31 13.39
N LEU A 147 27.14 -20.26 13.89
CA LEU A 147 26.63 -18.88 13.81
C LEU A 147 26.50 -18.32 12.38
N ARG A 148 27.10 -19.00 11.39
CA ARG A 148 27.12 -18.55 10.00
C ARG A 148 25.73 -18.47 9.40
N ALA A 149 24.88 -19.47 9.66
CA ALA A 149 23.52 -19.52 9.12
C ALA A 149 22.65 -18.33 9.56
N LEU A 150 22.80 -17.88 10.81
CA LEU A 150 22.07 -16.72 11.34
C LEU A 150 22.59 -15.39 10.75
N ARG A 151 23.90 -15.26 10.53
CA ARG A 151 24.50 -14.06 9.92
C ARG A 151 24.22 -13.95 8.43
N GLU A 152 24.18 -15.08 7.72
CA GLU A 152 23.90 -15.16 6.29
C GLU A 152 22.40 -15.15 5.96
N SER A 153 21.55 -15.25 6.98
CA SER A 153 20.09 -15.16 6.81
C SER A 153 19.66 -13.83 6.19
N SER A 154 18.46 -13.82 5.61
CA SER A 154 17.85 -12.63 5.00
C SER A 154 17.76 -11.42 5.93
N LEU A 155 17.82 -11.64 7.25
CA LEU A 155 17.72 -10.60 8.27
C LEU A 155 19.07 -9.99 8.67
N LYS A 156 20.21 -10.59 8.27
CA LYS A 156 21.58 -10.10 8.51
C LYS A 156 21.81 -9.65 9.97
N LEU A 157 21.36 -10.47 10.92
CA LEU A 157 21.47 -10.18 12.34
C LEU A 157 22.84 -10.61 12.89
N ASN A 158 23.30 -9.97 13.97
CA ASN A 158 24.55 -10.35 14.64
C ASN A 158 24.27 -11.13 15.94
N PRO A 159 24.25 -12.47 15.90
CA PRO A 159 24.02 -13.29 17.08
C PRO A 159 25.24 -13.29 18.03
N GLU A 160 24.96 -13.24 19.33
CA GLU A 160 25.91 -13.39 20.44
C GLU A 160 25.65 -14.72 21.15
N VAL A 161 26.70 -15.51 21.38
CA VAL A 161 26.58 -16.84 22.01
C VAL A 161 26.96 -16.74 23.48
N ASP A 162 26.11 -17.29 24.34
CA ASP A 162 26.29 -17.41 25.78
C ASP A 162 26.06 -18.88 26.18
N GLY A 163 27.10 -19.70 25.97
CA GLY A 163 27.02 -21.15 26.17
C GLY A 163 26.00 -21.81 25.23
N ALA A 164 24.92 -22.35 25.79
CA ALA A 164 23.82 -22.99 25.05
C ALA A 164 22.75 -22.00 24.55
N ILE A 165 22.86 -20.72 24.91
CA ILE A 165 21.86 -19.68 24.64
C ILE A 165 22.42 -18.72 23.59
N ILE A 166 21.68 -18.49 22.51
CA ILE A 166 22.02 -17.48 21.50
C ILE A 166 21.14 -16.26 21.70
N LYS A 167 21.76 -15.10 21.87
CA LYS A 167 21.10 -13.79 21.93
C LYS A 167 21.16 -13.14 20.56
N VAL A 168 20.01 -12.83 20.00
CA VAL A 168 19.89 -12.14 18.71
C VAL A 168 19.34 -10.73 18.97
N PRO A 169 20.22 -9.71 19.02
CA PRO A 169 19.79 -8.33 19.12
C PRO A 169 19.14 -7.87 17.81
N LEU A 170 17.96 -7.29 17.92
CA LEU A 170 17.23 -6.68 16.81
C LEU A 170 17.51 -5.17 16.76
N PRO A 171 17.81 -4.61 15.57
CA PRO A 171 17.95 -3.18 15.43
C PRO A 171 16.64 -2.46 15.74
N LYS A 172 16.73 -1.25 16.27
CA LYS A 172 15.55 -0.41 16.50
C LYS A 172 14.97 0.03 15.16
N VAL A 173 13.65 -0.14 14.99
CA VAL A 173 12.93 0.40 13.84
C VAL A 173 12.94 1.93 13.88
N THR A 174 13.51 2.55 12.85
CA THR A 174 13.54 4.01 12.72
C THR A 174 12.18 4.55 12.27
N ARG A 175 11.95 5.84 12.50
CA ARG A 175 10.72 6.52 12.04
C ARG A 175 10.58 6.45 10.52
N GLU A 176 11.67 6.65 9.79
CA GLU A 176 11.70 6.56 8.32
C GLU A 176 11.24 5.17 7.84
N HIS A 177 11.63 4.09 8.52
CA HIS A 177 11.19 2.75 8.18
C HIS A 177 9.68 2.57 8.39
N ARG A 178 9.13 3.07 9.50
CA ARG A 178 7.68 3.05 9.76
C ARG A 178 6.90 3.85 8.70
N GLU A 179 7.40 5.01 8.30
CA GLU A 179 6.81 5.83 7.24
C GLU A 179 6.84 5.11 5.88
N ASN A 180 7.90 4.37 5.58
CA ASN A 180 7.99 3.56 4.37
C ASN A 180 7.00 2.38 4.39
N LEU A 181 6.80 1.71 5.53
CA LEU A 181 5.75 0.69 5.69
C LEU A 181 4.35 1.29 5.48
N GLY A 182 4.09 2.50 5.98
CA GLY A 182 2.83 3.21 5.73
C GLY A 182 2.58 3.50 4.24
N LYS A 183 3.63 3.89 3.50
CA LYS A 183 3.54 4.06 2.03
C LYS A 183 3.23 2.75 1.32
N LEU A 184 3.86 1.65 1.73
CA LEU A 184 3.60 0.32 1.18
C LEU A 184 2.16 -0.14 1.46
N ALA A 185 1.65 0.09 2.67
CA ALA A 185 0.26 -0.23 3.02
C ALA A 185 -0.75 0.48 2.11
N LYS A 186 -0.48 1.75 1.78
CA LYS A 186 -1.29 2.52 0.84
C LYS A 186 -1.22 1.97 -0.58
N GLN A 187 -0.04 1.55 -1.04
CA GLN A 187 0.11 0.91 -2.36
C GLN A 187 -0.66 -0.41 -2.46
N LEU A 188 -0.59 -1.26 -1.44
CA LEU A 188 -1.34 -2.53 -1.39
C LEU A 188 -2.85 -2.30 -1.39
N SER A 189 -3.31 -1.30 -0.63
CA SER A 189 -4.73 -0.94 -0.60
C SER A 189 -5.23 -0.42 -1.95
N ASN A 190 -4.41 0.37 -2.66
CA ASN A 190 -4.75 0.80 -4.02
C ASN A 190 -4.87 -0.39 -4.98
N LYS A 191 -3.95 -1.36 -4.90
CA LYS A 191 -4.04 -2.60 -5.71
C LYS A 191 -5.32 -3.37 -5.42
N ALA A 192 -5.71 -3.51 -4.15
CA ALA A 192 -6.97 -4.16 -3.78
C ALA A 192 -8.20 -3.40 -4.31
N LYS A 193 -8.19 -2.06 -4.25
CA LYS A 193 -9.26 -1.24 -4.84
C LYS A 193 -9.34 -1.40 -6.36
N ASP A 194 -8.20 -1.51 -7.04
CA ASP A 194 -8.18 -1.77 -8.48
C ASP A 194 -8.69 -3.17 -8.82
N SER A 195 -8.37 -4.19 -8.02
CA SER A 195 -8.95 -5.53 -8.15
C SER A 195 -10.47 -5.53 -7.92
N LEU A 196 -10.95 -4.83 -6.88
CA LEU A 196 -12.38 -4.66 -6.61
C LEU A 196 -13.11 -4.00 -7.78
N ARG A 197 -12.50 -2.99 -8.40
CA ARG A 197 -13.03 -2.34 -9.61
C ARG A 197 -13.13 -3.31 -10.78
N ARG A 198 -12.14 -4.20 -10.97
CA ARG A 198 -12.17 -5.22 -12.03
C ARG A 198 -13.32 -6.20 -11.82
N VAL A 199 -13.48 -6.73 -10.61
CA VAL A 199 -14.59 -7.64 -10.27
C VAL A 199 -15.94 -6.98 -10.56
N ARG A 200 -16.15 -5.74 -10.07
CA ARG A 200 -17.38 -4.99 -10.34
C ARG A 200 -17.59 -4.74 -11.84
N SER A 201 -16.55 -4.33 -12.59
CA SER A 201 -16.66 -4.09 -14.03
C SER A 201 -16.99 -5.36 -14.81
N ASN A 202 -16.46 -6.51 -14.41
CA ASN A 202 -16.78 -7.81 -15.01
C ASN A 202 -18.25 -8.16 -14.77
N ALA A 203 -18.73 -8.05 -13.52
CA ALA A 203 -20.12 -8.28 -13.16
C ALA A 203 -21.09 -7.34 -13.92
N VAL A 204 -20.77 -6.04 -14.00
CA VAL A 204 -21.56 -5.08 -14.78
C VAL A 204 -21.56 -5.42 -16.27
N THR A 205 -20.45 -5.92 -16.81
CA THR A 205 -20.37 -6.35 -18.21
C THR A 205 -21.23 -7.58 -18.48
N GLN A 206 -21.27 -8.54 -17.54
CA GLN A 206 -22.16 -9.72 -17.62
C GLN A 206 -23.64 -9.30 -17.59
N VAL A 207 -24.03 -8.45 -16.63
CA VAL A 207 -25.39 -7.91 -16.54
C VAL A 207 -25.80 -7.18 -17.82
N LYS A 208 -24.88 -6.45 -18.47
CA LYS A 208 -25.15 -5.76 -19.73
C LYS A 208 -25.28 -6.68 -20.93
N LYS A 209 -24.71 -7.89 -20.91
CA LYS A 209 -24.87 -8.88 -21.97
C LYS A 209 -26.26 -9.52 -21.95
N ALA A 210 -26.86 -9.68 -20.77
CA ALA A 210 -28.21 -10.20 -20.60
C ALA A 210 -29.33 -9.21 -20.98
N LYS A 211 -29.00 -8.06 -21.59
CA LYS A 211 -29.94 -7.00 -21.97
C LYS A 211 -31.04 -7.43 -22.92
N GLU A 212 -30.80 -8.43 -23.75
CA GLU A 212 -31.79 -8.90 -24.74
C GLU A 212 -32.88 -9.78 -24.10
N GLU A 213 -32.58 -10.38 -22.94
CA GLU A 213 -33.46 -11.35 -22.26
C GLU A 213 -34.24 -10.73 -21.09
N THR A 214 -33.89 -9.50 -20.65
CA THR A 214 -34.41 -8.90 -19.41
C THR A 214 -34.82 -7.44 -19.54
N SER A 215 -35.72 -7.01 -18.64
CA SER A 215 -36.21 -5.63 -18.56
C SER A 215 -35.10 -4.64 -18.17
N GLU A 216 -35.10 -3.46 -18.80
CA GLU A 216 -34.14 -2.38 -18.52
C GLU A 216 -34.19 -1.92 -17.06
N ASP A 217 -35.36 -1.95 -16.43
CA ASP A 217 -35.52 -1.57 -15.02
C ASP A 217 -34.80 -2.54 -14.08
N THR A 218 -34.84 -3.84 -14.36
CA THR A 218 -34.13 -4.88 -13.58
C THR A 218 -32.62 -4.66 -13.68
N ILE A 219 -32.12 -4.37 -14.87
CA ILE A 219 -30.69 -4.12 -15.13
C ILE A 219 -30.19 -2.91 -14.33
N ARG A 220 -30.96 -1.81 -14.34
CA ARG A 220 -30.64 -0.61 -13.56
C ARG A 220 -30.64 -0.89 -12.04
N LEU A 221 -31.48 -1.81 -11.59
CA LEU A 221 -31.56 -2.22 -10.19
C LEU A 221 -30.33 -3.05 -9.79
N LEU A 222 -29.92 -3.99 -10.64
CA LEU A 222 -28.70 -4.80 -10.45
C LEU A 222 -27.43 -3.95 -10.46
N GLU A 223 -27.30 -3.01 -11.38
CA GLU A 223 -26.16 -2.09 -11.41
C GLU A 223 -26.06 -1.29 -10.11
N LYS A 224 -27.18 -0.82 -9.56
CA LYS A 224 -27.21 -0.14 -8.25
C LYS A 224 -26.80 -1.07 -7.11
N GLN A 225 -27.24 -2.32 -7.12
CA GLN A 225 -26.88 -3.29 -6.07
C GLN A 225 -25.39 -3.64 -6.13
N LEU A 226 -24.83 -3.93 -7.31
CA LEU A 226 -23.41 -4.17 -7.50
C LEU A 226 -22.57 -2.97 -7.04
N GLN A 227 -23.04 -1.76 -7.31
CA GLN A 227 -22.40 -0.54 -6.84
C GLN A 227 -22.42 -0.42 -5.32
N GLN A 228 -23.58 -0.66 -4.67
CA GLN A 228 -23.70 -0.65 -3.20
C GLN A 228 -22.78 -1.69 -2.54
N MET A 229 -22.72 -2.90 -3.11
CA MET A 229 -21.81 -3.95 -2.63
C MET A 229 -20.35 -3.53 -2.72
N ALA A 230 -19.93 -2.97 -3.86
CA ALA A 230 -18.58 -2.48 -4.05
C ALA A 230 -18.24 -1.31 -3.11
N ASP A 231 -19.17 -0.39 -2.88
CA ASP A 231 -18.97 0.75 -1.97
C ASP A 231 -18.79 0.29 -0.52
N ASN A 232 -19.58 -0.70 -0.07
CA ASN A 232 -19.42 -1.30 1.25
C ASN A 232 -18.05 -1.96 1.42
N MET A 233 -17.61 -2.75 0.43
CA MET A 233 -16.29 -3.38 0.44
C MET A 233 -15.15 -2.36 0.40
N ALA A 234 -15.31 -1.26 -0.34
CA ALA A 234 -14.33 -0.18 -0.38
C ALA A 234 -14.18 0.51 0.99
N ILE A 235 -15.29 0.71 1.72
CA ILE A 235 -15.27 1.22 3.09
C ILE A 235 -14.50 0.25 4.01
N ASP A 236 -14.68 -1.05 3.85
CA ASP A 236 -13.98 -2.04 4.67
C ASP A 236 -12.48 -2.11 4.37
N ILE A 237 -12.07 -1.94 3.10
CA ILE A 237 -10.65 -1.75 2.73
C ILE A 237 -10.07 -0.52 3.46
N ASP A 238 -10.80 0.61 3.45
CA ASP A 238 -10.35 1.85 4.09
C ASP A 238 -10.27 1.73 5.62
N LYS A 239 -11.20 1.02 6.26
CA LYS A 239 -11.12 0.68 7.69
C LYS A 239 -9.88 -0.16 8.01
N GLN A 240 -9.57 -1.16 7.19
CA GLN A 240 -8.39 -2.00 7.39
C GLN A 240 -7.09 -1.22 7.21
N LEU A 241 -7.01 -0.36 6.17
CA LEU A 241 -5.88 0.55 5.98
C LEU A 241 -5.72 1.47 7.19
N ALA A 242 -6.79 2.08 7.69
CA ALA A 242 -6.72 2.98 8.84
C ALA A 242 -6.24 2.27 10.10
N SER A 243 -6.78 1.09 10.38
CA SER A 243 -6.35 0.24 11.50
C SER A 243 -4.87 -0.11 11.41
N LYS A 244 -4.41 -0.56 10.23
CA LYS A 244 -2.99 -0.91 10.03
C LYS A 244 -2.07 0.31 10.04
N THR A 245 -2.48 1.42 9.48
CA THR A 245 -1.69 2.66 9.52
C THR A 245 -1.51 3.17 10.96
N LYS A 246 -2.55 3.05 11.80
CA LYS A 246 -2.48 3.37 13.22
C LYS A 246 -1.53 2.44 13.96
N GLU A 247 -1.51 1.15 13.64
CA GLU A 247 -0.56 0.18 14.19
C GLU A 247 0.90 0.51 13.79
N LEU A 248 1.11 0.95 12.54
CA LEU A 248 2.44 1.27 12.00
C LEU A 248 3.05 2.56 12.56
N LEU A 249 2.23 3.61 12.73
CA LEU A 249 2.68 4.94 13.14
C LEU A 249 2.47 5.24 14.63
N GLY A 250 1.62 4.47 15.31
CA GLY A 250 1.42 4.54 16.76
C GLY A 250 2.67 4.13 17.54
#